data_AF-A0A4P9VM00-F1
#
_entry.id   AF-A0A4P9VM00-F1
#
_cell.length_a   1.000
_cell.length_b   1.000
_cell.length_c   1.000
_cell.angle_alpha   90.00
_cell.angle_beta   90.00
_cell.angle_gamma   90.00
#
_symmetry.space_group_name_H-M   'P 1'
#
loop_
_entity.id
_entity.type
_entity.pdbx_description
1 polymer ?
#
loop_
_entity_poly.entity_id
_entity_poly.type
_entity_poly.pdbx_seq_one_letter_code
_entity_poly.pdbx_strand_id
1 'polypeptide(L)'
;MSLPPGPNLPETHLHRIYYKNPYSFLLQCQQDYGDIFTLNMGTFNNNQFNAIGKWVFLARPYLFKQMFLANSHLLKAGEANALMFGYTLPRHGLLGIDGCPHKARRKKILTPFLPDYINTHIPMIVNITKKHISQWPLQAPFSLYYKMQYITIDIIISILFGLEVNAAFKHELSEIIKFEQIKTPQTEIEKGAALF
;
A
#
# COMPACT_ATOMS: atom_id res chain seq x y z
N MET A 1 -7.09 26.91 16.63
CA MET A 1 -8.20 26.12 16.07
C MET A 1 -8.11 24.70 16.64
N SER A 2 -9.20 24.16 17.17
CA SER A 2 -9.24 22.78 17.68
C SER A 2 -9.41 21.79 16.53
N LEU A 3 -8.81 20.60 16.66
CA LEU A 3 -9.02 19.52 15.70
C LEU A 3 -10.43 18.93 15.84
N PRO A 4 -10.96 18.26 14.79
CA PRO A 4 -12.21 17.50 14.86
C PRO A 4 -12.21 16.49 16.02
N PRO A 5 -13.40 16.15 16.57
CA PRO A 5 -13.49 15.23 17.69
C PRO A 5 -12.98 13.83 17.32
N GLY A 6 -12.70 13.03 18.33
CA GLY A 6 -12.25 11.66 18.14
C GLY A 6 -12.08 10.93 19.46
N PRO A 7 -11.78 9.62 19.39
CA PRO A 7 -11.68 8.80 20.58
C PRO A 7 -10.55 9.29 21.50
N ASN A 8 -10.91 9.57 22.75
CA ASN A 8 -9.95 9.89 23.80
C ASN A 8 -9.44 8.59 24.44
N LEU A 9 -8.63 7.84 23.70
CA LEU A 9 -8.03 6.58 24.13
C LEU A 9 -6.53 6.76 24.38
N PRO A 10 -5.94 6.06 25.37
CA PRO A 10 -4.49 5.95 25.48
C PRO A 10 -3.89 5.37 24.19
N GLU A 11 -2.72 5.87 23.78
CA GLU A 11 -2.10 5.55 22.47
C GLU A 11 -1.96 4.04 22.24
N THR A 12 -1.51 3.29 23.25
CA THR A 12 -1.35 1.83 23.17
C THR A 12 -2.66 1.09 22.92
N HIS A 13 -3.76 1.56 23.51
CA HIS A 13 -5.08 0.97 23.30
C HIS A 13 -5.59 1.27 21.89
N LEU A 14 -5.42 2.51 21.44
CA LEU A 14 -5.79 2.93 20.09
C LEU A 14 -5.00 2.11 19.05
N HIS A 15 -3.68 2.00 19.19
CA HIS A 15 -2.83 1.21 18.30
C HIS A 15 -3.25 -0.26 18.26
N ARG A 16 -3.54 -0.87 19.40
CA ARG A 16 -3.96 -2.28 19.48
C ARG A 16 -5.28 -2.51 18.75
N ILE A 17 -6.27 -1.64 18.95
CA ILE A 17 -7.57 -1.77 18.29
C ILE A 17 -7.43 -1.52 16.78
N TYR A 18 -6.73 -0.45 16.41
CA TYR A 18 -6.49 -0.08 15.02
C TYR A 18 -5.72 -1.18 14.27
N TYR A 19 -4.69 -1.79 14.87
CA TYR A 19 -3.92 -2.86 14.24
C TYR A 19 -4.73 -4.14 14.06
N LYS A 20 -5.55 -4.52 15.05
CA LYS A 20 -6.34 -5.76 14.99
C LYS A 20 -7.51 -5.69 14.01
N ASN A 21 -8.20 -4.54 13.93
CA ASN A 21 -9.36 -4.39 13.06
C ASN A 21 -9.57 -2.92 12.65
N PRO A 22 -8.72 -2.40 11.73
CA PRO A 22 -8.72 -0.98 11.39
C PRO A 22 -10.05 -0.54 10.76
N TYR A 23 -10.62 -1.34 9.88
CA TYR A 23 -11.84 -0.97 9.14
C TYR A 23 -13.05 -0.84 10.06
N SER A 24 -13.30 -1.83 10.92
CA SER A 24 -14.45 -1.78 11.83
C SER A 24 -14.30 -0.65 12.85
N PHE A 25 -13.07 -0.44 13.34
CA PHE A 25 -12.78 0.67 14.25
C PHE A 25 -12.99 2.05 13.60
N LEU A 26 -12.56 2.24 12.36
CA LEU A 26 -12.78 3.49 11.63
C LEU A 26 -14.26 3.73 11.32
N LEU A 27 -15.03 2.67 11.00
CA LEU A 27 -16.48 2.77 10.83
C LEU A 27 -17.17 3.16 12.14
N GLN A 28 -16.77 2.58 13.27
CA GLN A 28 -17.28 2.97 14.58
C GLN A 28 -16.95 4.42 14.89
N CYS A 29 -15.71 4.86 14.64
CA CYS A 29 -15.32 6.26 14.83
C CYS A 29 -16.14 7.20 13.95
N GLN A 30 -16.45 6.83 12.71
CA GLN A 30 -17.34 7.62 11.86
C GLN A 30 -18.75 7.72 12.44
N GLN A 31 -19.29 6.62 13.00
CA GLN A 31 -20.61 6.62 13.63
C GLN A 31 -20.65 7.52 14.88
N ASP A 32 -19.60 7.48 15.70
CA ASP A 32 -19.56 8.17 16.99
C ASP A 32 -19.17 9.66 16.87
N TYR A 33 -18.27 9.99 15.93
CA TYR A 33 -17.66 11.34 15.81
C TYR A 33 -18.01 12.05 14.50
N GLY A 34 -18.74 11.40 13.59
CA GLY A 34 -19.18 11.94 12.31
C GLY A 34 -18.18 11.75 11.17
N ASP A 35 -18.43 12.46 10.06
CA ASP A 35 -17.69 12.26 8.80
C ASP A 35 -16.26 12.84 8.81
N ILE A 36 -15.89 13.59 9.84
CA ILE A 36 -14.53 14.10 10.06
C ILE A 36 -14.15 13.86 11.52
N PHE A 37 -13.13 13.05 11.76
CA PHE A 37 -12.68 12.72 13.11
C PHE A 37 -11.17 12.61 13.20
N THR A 38 -10.64 12.74 14.42
CA THR A 38 -9.20 12.71 14.67
C THR A 38 -8.80 11.45 15.45
N LEU A 39 -7.85 10.68 14.93
CA LEU A 39 -7.16 9.66 15.71
C LEU A 39 -5.81 10.22 16.17
N ASN A 40 -5.54 10.14 17.48
CA ASN A 40 -4.21 10.42 17.99
C ASN A 40 -3.33 9.18 17.82
N MET A 41 -2.62 9.09 16.70
CA MET A 41 -1.70 7.99 16.42
C MET A 41 -0.38 8.13 17.20
N GLY A 42 -0.19 9.23 17.93
CA GLY A 42 0.88 9.36 18.93
C GLY A 42 2.28 9.13 18.38
N THR A 43 3.13 8.53 19.21
CA THR A 43 4.43 8.01 18.79
C THR A 43 4.36 6.51 18.59
N PHE A 44 4.66 6.05 17.37
CA PHE A 44 5.00 4.64 17.18
C PHE A 44 6.43 4.45 17.70
N ASN A 45 6.59 3.91 18.90
CA ASN A 45 7.91 3.60 19.43
C ASN A 45 8.39 2.27 18.83
N ASN A 46 8.86 2.32 17.59
CA ASN A 46 9.47 1.18 16.90
C ASN A 46 10.91 1.50 16.51
N ASN A 47 11.79 1.81 17.47
CA ASN A 47 13.26 2.03 17.31
C ASN A 47 13.73 2.96 16.16
N GLN A 48 12.83 3.54 15.37
CA GLN A 48 13.12 4.10 14.04
C GLN A 48 12.25 5.33 13.72
N PHE A 49 11.17 5.60 14.47
CA PHE A 49 10.29 6.75 14.26
C PHE A 49 9.93 7.40 15.60
N ASN A 50 9.94 8.74 15.66
CA ASN A 50 9.74 9.48 16.92
C ASN A 50 8.32 10.09 17.08
N ALA A 51 7.51 10.18 16.01
CA ALA A 51 6.09 10.56 16.08
C ALA A 51 5.36 10.29 14.75
N ILE A 52 4.15 9.71 14.80
CA ILE A 52 3.22 9.61 13.65
C ILE A 52 2.13 10.68 13.74
N GLY A 53 1.90 11.23 14.94
CA GLY A 53 1.08 12.42 15.16
C GLY A 53 -0.42 12.15 15.12
N LYS A 54 -1.20 13.21 14.86
CA LYS A 54 -2.66 13.15 14.82
C LYS A 54 -3.13 13.02 13.37
N TRP A 55 -3.99 12.04 13.12
CA TRP A 55 -4.54 11.77 11.79
C TRP A 55 -5.99 12.23 11.74
N VAL A 56 -6.31 13.10 10.80
CA VAL A 56 -7.68 13.54 10.54
C VAL A 56 -8.24 12.71 9.40
N PHE A 57 -9.26 11.92 9.70
CA PHE A 57 -9.96 11.09 8.73
C PHE A 57 -11.09 11.89 8.09
N LEU A 58 -11.22 11.74 6.77
CA LEU A 58 -12.33 12.26 5.98
C LEU A 58 -13.10 11.05 5.47
N ALA A 59 -14.33 10.84 5.93
CA ALA A 59 -15.07 9.59 5.70
C ALA A 59 -16.11 9.68 4.56
N ARG A 60 -16.16 10.81 3.82
CA ARG A 60 -17.11 11.02 2.72
C ARG A 60 -16.44 11.49 1.43
N PRO A 61 -16.90 11.00 0.26
CA PRO A 61 -16.37 11.40 -1.05
C PRO A 61 -16.29 12.92 -1.30
N TYR A 62 -17.31 13.68 -0.87
CA TYR A 62 -17.35 15.12 -1.10
C TYR A 62 -16.26 15.91 -0.35
N LEU A 63 -15.77 15.37 0.78
CA LEU A 63 -14.69 15.97 1.57
C LEU A 63 -13.33 15.82 0.87
N PHE A 64 -13.10 14.70 0.19
CA PHE A 64 -11.86 14.50 -0.56
C PHE A 64 -11.68 15.49 -1.70
N LYS A 65 -12.79 15.95 -2.31
CA LYS A 65 -12.71 16.93 -3.41
C LYS A 65 -11.97 18.19 -2.98
N GLN A 66 -12.22 18.69 -1.76
CA GLN A 66 -11.52 19.85 -1.23
C GLN A 66 -10.03 19.55 -1.01
N MET A 67 -9.70 18.36 -0.51
CA MET A 67 -8.32 17.91 -0.34
C MET A 67 -7.55 17.85 -1.67
N PHE A 68 -8.16 17.34 -2.74
CA PHE A 68 -7.53 17.26 -4.07
C PHE A 68 -7.40 18.61 -4.77
N LEU A 69 -8.26 19.58 -4.44
CA LEU A 69 -8.19 20.94 -4.97
C LEU A 69 -7.31 21.88 -4.12
N ALA A 70 -6.91 21.44 -2.93
CA ALA A 70 -6.09 22.24 -2.04
C ALA A 70 -4.72 22.57 -2.67
N ASN A 71 -4.17 23.71 -2.27
CA ASN A 71 -2.86 24.12 -2.74
C ASN A 71 -1.80 23.08 -2.34
N SER A 72 -0.98 22.65 -3.31
CA SER A 72 0.11 21.68 -3.11
C SER A 72 1.20 22.12 -2.13
N HIS A 73 1.19 23.38 -1.69
CA HIS A 73 2.05 23.88 -0.60
C HIS A 73 1.46 23.61 0.80
N LEU A 74 0.15 23.39 0.90
CA LEU A 74 -0.56 23.16 2.17
C LEU A 74 -0.61 21.67 2.52
N LEU A 75 -0.90 20.82 1.54
CA LEU A 75 -0.97 19.37 1.73
C LEU A 75 0.24 18.71 1.06
N LYS A 76 1.13 18.16 1.89
CA LYS A 76 2.41 17.56 1.47
C LYS A 76 2.41 16.06 1.73
N ALA A 77 2.09 15.29 0.69
CA ALA A 77 2.08 13.84 0.77
C ALA A 77 3.50 13.25 0.77
N GLY A 78 4.45 13.90 0.09
CA GLY A 78 5.85 13.48 0.05
C GLY A 78 6.51 13.54 1.42
N GLU A 79 6.28 14.62 2.17
CA GLU A 79 6.72 14.77 3.56
C GLU A 79 6.13 13.66 4.46
N ALA A 80 4.82 13.41 4.37
CA ALA A 80 4.17 12.33 5.12
C ALA A 80 4.71 10.93 4.75
N ASN A 81 4.92 10.66 3.46
CA ASN A 81 5.51 9.40 2.99
C ASN A 81 6.95 9.22 3.42
N ALA A 82 7.75 10.29 3.45
CA ALA A 82 9.13 10.24 3.94
C ALA A 82 9.16 9.90 5.44
N LEU A 83 8.21 10.41 6.22
CA LEU A 83 8.04 10.04 7.62
C LEU A 83 7.59 8.58 7.80
N MET A 84 6.74 8.04 6.93
CA MET A 84 6.24 6.66 7.07
C MET A 84 7.15 5.59 6.44
N PHE A 85 7.88 5.93 5.38
CA PHE A 85 8.59 4.96 4.52
C PHE A 85 10.05 5.35 4.24
N GLY A 86 10.63 6.31 4.97
CA GLY A 86 11.88 6.99 4.60
C GLY A 86 13.15 6.15 4.43
N TYR A 87 13.14 4.87 4.84
CA TYR A 87 14.23 3.92 4.59
C TYR A 87 13.97 2.99 3.40
N THR A 88 12.71 2.71 3.07
CA THR A 88 12.33 1.80 1.97
C THR A 88 12.05 2.55 0.68
N LEU A 89 11.54 3.79 0.78
CA LEU A 89 11.33 4.67 -0.36
C LEU A 89 12.52 5.62 -0.53
N PRO A 90 13.07 5.74 -1.74
CA PRO A 90 14.06 6.77 -2.03
C PRO A 90 13.49 8.15 -1.69
N ARG A 91 14.17 8.93 -0.84
CA ARG A 91 13.73 10.29 -0.46
C ARG A 91 13.51 11.20 -1.67
N HIS A 92 14.32 11.01 -2.71
CA HIS A 92 14.17 11.75 -3.96
C HIS A 92 13.23 11.06 -4.95
N GLY A 93 12.66 9.91 -4.64
CA GLY A 93 11.70 9.18 -5.48
C GLY A 93 10.38 9.93 -5.64
N LEU A 94 9.53 9.49 -6.58
CA LEU A 94 8.27 10.17 -6.87
C LEU A 94 7.40 10.33 -5.61
N LEU A 95 7.36 9.32 -4.75
CA LEU A 95 6.53 9.32 -3.54
C LEU A 95 7.09 10.17 -2.39
N GLY A 96 8.36 10.63 -2.47
CA GLY A 96 9.03 11.40 -1.41
C GLY A 96 9.20 12.89 -1.71
N ILE A 97 8.70 13.38 -2.85
CA ILE A 97 8.80 14.79 -3.26
C ILE A 97 7.41 15.40 -3.39
N ASP A 98 7.31 16.72 -3.20
CA ASP A 98 6.06 17.48 -3.27
C ASP A 98 6.10 18.60 -4.33
N GLY A 99 4.96 19.26 -4.56
CA GLY A 99 4.87 20.48 -5.36
C GLY A 99 5.32 20.35 -6.82
N CYS A 100 6.06 21.34 -7.31
CA CYS A 100 6.53 21.40 -8.70
C CYS A 100 7.48 20.24 -9.06
N PRO A 101 8.48 19.86 -8.23
CA PRO A 101 9.30 18.68 -8.47
C PRO A 101 8.49 17.39 -8.65
N HIS A 102 7.48 17.17 -7.81
CA HIS A 102 6.56 16.03 -7.93
C HIS A 102 5.82 16.05 -9.27
N LYS A 103 5.21 17.18 -9.64
CA LYS A 103 4.47 17.33 -10.91
C LYS A 103 5.36 17.05 -12.13
N ALA A 104 6.57 17.62 -12.14
CA ALA A 104 7.52 17.44 -13.24
C ALA A 104 7.97 15.98 -13.39
N ARG A 105 8.25 15.29 -12.28
CA ARG A 105 8.65 13.88 -12.29
C ARG A 105 7.49 12.96 -12.65
N ARG A 106 6.31 13.20 -12.08
CA ARG A 106 5.08 12.46 -12.41
C ARG A 106 4.80 12.52 -13.91
N LYS A 107 4.93 13.70 -14.53
CA LYS A 107 4.73 13.86 -15.98
C LYS A 107 5.66 12.95 -16.80
N LYS A 108 6.93 12.81 -16.40
CA LYS A 108 7.89 11.93 -17.07
C LYS A 108 7.58 10.45 -16.87
N ILE A 109 7.12 10.07 -15.68
CA ILE A 109 6.80 8.68 -15.32
C ILE A 109 5.47 8.22 -15.90
N LEU A 110 4.51 9.13 -16.18
CA LEU A 110 3.18 8.75 -16.65
C LEU A 110 3.12 8.36 -18.13
N THR A 111 4.11 8.73 -18.95
CA THR A 111 4.09 8.46 -20.39
C THR A 111 3.89 6.96 -20.73
N PRO A 112 4.60 6.00 -20.09
CA PRO A 112 4.39 4.57 -20.32
C PRO A 112 3.03 4.03 -19.84
N PHE A 113 2.27 4.82 -19.08
CA PHE A 113 0.93 4.46 -18.58
C PHE A 113 -0.20 5.04 -19.45
N LEU A 114 0.10 5.64 -20.60
CA LEU A 114 -0.94 6.07 -21.53
C LEU A 114 -1.56 4.84 -22.23
N PRO A 115 -2.85 4.91 -22.61
CA PRO A 115 -3.57 3.77 -23.19
C PRO A 115 -2.85 3.11 -24.37
N ASP A 116 -2.26 3.90 -25.27
CA ASP A 116 -1.56 3.37 -26.44
C ASP A 116 -0.38 2.48 -26.05
N TYR A 117 0.41 2.87 -25.05
CA TYR A 117 1.51 2.04 -24.53
C TYR A 117 0.99 0.80 -23.81
N ILE A 118 -0.03 0.95 -22.96
CA ILE A 118 -0.65 -0.17 -22.24
C ILE A 118 -1.17 -1.23 -23.23
N ASN A 119 -1.82 -0.79 -24.31
CA ASN A 119 -2.39 -1.67 -25.32
C ASN A 119 -1.34 -2.54 -26.01
N THR A 120 -0.10 -2.04 -26.19
CA THR A 120 1.00 -2.85 -26.75
C THR A 120 1.39 -4.05 -25.89
N HIS A 121 1.13 -3.99 -24.58
CA HIS A 121 1.49 -5.06 -23.64
C HIS A 121 0.41 -6.14 -23.52
N ILE A 122 -0.82 -5.91 -24.00
CA ILE A 122 -1.95 -6.84 -23.87
C ILE A 122 -1.59 -8.25 -24.38
N PRO A 123 -1.03 -8.44 -25.59
CA PRO A 123 -0.70 -9.78 -26.07
C PRO A 123 0.29 -10.52 -25.17
N MET A 124 1.28 -9.81 -24.62
CA MET A 124 2.27 -10.37 -23.70
C MET A 124 1.62 -10.78 -22.37
N ILE A 125 0.79 -9.91 -21.79
CA ILE A 125 0.03 -10.20 -20.56
C ILE A 125 -0.83 -11.45 -20.73
N VAL A 126 -1.56 -11.55 -21.85
CA VAL A 126 -2.41 -12.71 -22.17
C VAL A 126 -1.56 -13.98 -22.29
N ASN A 127 -0.42 -13.92 -22.98
CA ASN A 127 0.45 -15.07 -23.17
C ASN A 127 1.05 -15.57 -21.84
N ILE A 128 1.59 -14.68 -21.02
CA ILE A 128 2.12 -15.01 -19.69
C ILE A 128 1.01 -15.64 -18.84
N THR A 129 -0.16 -15.00 -18.78
CA THR A 129 -1.30 -15.48 -18.00
C THR A 129 -1.71 -16.89 -18.43
N LYS A 130 -1.87 -17.13 -19.74
CA LYS A 130 -2.22 -18.47 -20.28
C LYS A 130 -1.17 -19.52 -19.92
N LYS A 131 0.11 -19.20 -20.07
CA LYS A 131 1.23 -20.12 -19.75
C LYS A 131 1.23 -20.53 -18.28
N HIS A 132 0.98 -19.60 -17.36
CA HIS A 132 0.92 -19.92 -15.93
C HIS A 132 -0.33 -20.72 -15.60
N ILE A 133 -1.50 -20.32 -16.11
CA ILE A 133 -2.77 -21.01 -15.84
C ILE A 133 -2.76 -22.44 -16.35
N SER A 134 -2.15 -22.72 -17.52
CA SER A 134 -2.07 -24.09 -18.06
C SER A 134 -1.26 -25.05 -17.17
N GLN A 135 -0.50 -24.54 -16.21
CA GLN A 135 0.30 -25.31 -15.25
C GLN A 135 -0.37 -25.42 -13.88
N TRP A 136 -1.58 -24.88 -13.71
CA TRP A 136 -2.27 -24.96 -12.43
C TRP A 136 -2.77 -26.39 -12.15
N PRO A 137 -2.70 -26.86 -10.90
CA PRO A 137 -3.22 -28.18 -10.55
C PRO A 137 -4.71 -28.29 -10.88
N LEU A 138 -5.07 -29.36 -11.58
CA LEU A 138 -6.47 -29.73 -11.76
C LEU A 138 -6.89 -30.63 -10.60
N GLN A 139 -8.10 -30.40 -10.07
CA GLN A 139 -8.70 -31.21 -9.01
C GLN A 139 -7.90 -31.28 -7.70
N ALA A 140 -6.98 -30.33 -7.48
CA ALA A 140 -6.21 -30.22 -6.24
C ALA A 140 -6.26 -28.76 -5.72
N PRO A 141 -6.41 -28.55 -4.41
CA PRO A 141 -6.38 -27.22 -3.84
C PRO A 141 -4.98 -26.60 -3.96
N PHE A 142 -4.93 -25.31 -4.24
CA PHE A 142 -3.70 -24.52 -4.25
C PHE A 142 -4.01 -23.08 -3.81
N SER A 143 -2.97 -22.33 -3.42
CA SER A 143 -3.11 -20.92 -3.09
C SER A 143 -3.21 -20.06 -4.35
N LEU A 144 -4.42 -19.56 -4.64
CA LEU A 144 -4.64 -18.61 -5.73
C LEU A 144 -3.82 -17.33 -5.55
N TYR A 145 -3.68 -16.86 -4.30
CA TYR A 145 -2.90 -15.66 -3.98
C TYR A 145 -1.47 -15.76 -4.52
N TYR A 146 -0.76 -16.85 -4.21
CA TYR A 146 0.61 -17.03 -4.69
C TYR A 146 0.67 -17.21 -6.21
N LYS A 147 -0.26 -17.95 -6.81
CA LYS A 147 -0.30 -18.12 -8.27
C LYS A 147 -0.54 -16.80 -9.01
N MET A 148 -1.44 -15.96 -8.52
CA MET A 148 -1.69 -14.64 -9.08
C MET A 148 -0.48 -13.72 -8.91
N GLN A 149 0.18 -13.75 -7.75
CA GLN A 149 1.40 -12.97 -7.49
C GLN A 149 2.51 -13.31 -8.49
N TYR A 150 2.73 -14.60 -8.78
CA TYR A 150 3.71 -15.02 -9.79
C TYR A 150 3.41 -14.47 -11.18
N ILE A 151 2.14 -14.51 -11.60
CA ILE A 151 1.71 -13.94 -12.89
C ILE A 151 1.99 -12.43 -12.91
N THR A 152 1.61 -11.70 -11.87
CA THR A 152 1.81 -10.25 -11.78
C THR A 152 3.30 -9.89 -11.83
N ILE A 153 4.15 -10.60 -11.10
CA ILE A 153 5.60 -10.35 -11.08
C ILE A 153 6.21 -10.65 -12.46
N ASP A 154 5.87 -11.78 -13.09
CA ASP A 154 6.39 -12.13 -14.42
C ASP A 154 5.98 -11.09 -15.48
N ILE A 155 4.75 -10.57 -15.40
CA ILE A 155 4.30 -9.45 -16.23
C ILE A 155 5.14 -8.19 -15.97
N ILE A 156 5.30 -7.78 -14.71
CA ILE A 156 6.05 -6.57 -14.35
C ILE A 156 7.50 -6.66 -14.84
N ILE A 157 8.17 -7.78 -14.57
CA ILE A 157 9.55 -8.00 -15.03
C ILE A 157 9.62 -7.97 -16.55
N SER A 158 8.68 -8.65 -17.23
CA SER A 158 8.67 -8.71 -18.69
C SER A 158 8.38 -7.35 -19.34
N ILE A 159 7.58 -6.49 -18.70
CA ILE A 159 7.33 -5.11 -19.18
C ILE A 159 8.57 -4.24 -18.95
N LEU A 160 9.19 -4.31 -17.76
CA LEU A 160 10.29 -3.43 -17.39
C LEU A 160 11.61 -3.77 -18.08
N PHE A 161 11.89 -5.06 -18.27
CA PHE A 161 13.18 -5.56 -18.74
C PHE A 161 13.10 -6.29 -20.09
N GLY A 162 11.90 -6.47 -20.64
CA GLY A 162 11.68 -7.20 -21.89
C GLY A 162 11.61 -8.73 -21.70
N LEU A 163 11.39 -9.44 -22.82
CA LEU A 163 11.20 -10.89 -22.84
C LEU A 163 12.51 -11.70 -22.80
N GLU A 164 13.66 -11.07 -23.08
CA GLU A 164 14.98 -11.73 -23.15
C GLU A 164 15.63 -11.96 -21.78
N VAL A 165 14.94 -11.60 -20.71
CA VAL A 165 15.39 -11.87 -19.35
C VAL A 165 15.38 -13.36 -19.09
N ASN A 166 16.55 -13.92 -18.79
CA ASN A 166 16.69 -15.35 -18.52
C ASN A 166 15.88 -15.78 -17.27
N ALA A 167 15.54 -17.07 -17.22
CA ALA A 167 14.71 -17.61 -16.14
C ALA A 167 15.33 -17.46 -14.75
N ALA A 168 16.66 -17.45 -14.65
CA ALA A 168 17.37 -17.26 -13.39
C ALA A 168 17.18 -15.85 -12.82
N PHE A 169 17.27 -14.81 -13.67
CA PHE A 169 17.03 -13.43 -13.25
C PHE A 169 15.56 -13.17 -12.92
N LYS A 170 14.63 -13.77 -13.68
CA LYS A 170 13.19 -13.72 -13.32
C LYS A 170 12.93 -14.35 -11.97
N HIS A 171 13.57 -15.49 -11.68
CA HIS A 171 13.47 -16.17 -10.40
C HIS A 171 14.04 -15.33 -9.27
N GLU A 172 15.27 -14.81 -9.42
CA GLU A 172 15.93 -13.94 -8.44
C GLU A 172 15.10 -12.70 -8.11
N LEU A 173 14.62 -11.98 -9.14
CA LEU A 173 13.72 -10.85 -8.94
C LEU A 173 12.39 -11.26 -8.30
N SER A 174 11.86 -12.44 -8.63
CA SER A 174 10.65 -12.92 -7.97
C SER A 174 10.88 -13.22 -6.49
N GLU A 175 12.06 -13.68 -6.08
CA GLU A 175 12.40 -13.85 -4.66
C GLU A 175 12.57 -12.51 -3.95
N ILE A 176 13.10 -11.48 -4.64
CA ILE A 176 13.26 -10.13 -4.08
C ILE A 176 11.91 -9.37 -4.02
N ILE A 177 11.06 -9.54 -5.02
CA ILE A 177 9.74 -8.88 -5.16
C ILE A 177 8.62 -9.68 -4.48
N LYS A 178 8.86 -10.92 -4.06
CA LYS A 178 8.19 -11.47 -2.88
C LYS A 178 8.58 -10.54 -1.75
N PHE A 179 7.84 -9.42 -1.65
CA PHE A 179 7.69 -8.58 -0.47
C PHE A 179 7.89 -9.54 0.66
N GLU A 180 9.00 -9.33 1.39
CA GLU A 180 9.43 -10.16 2.50
C GLU A 180 8.19 -10.81 3.04
N GLN A 181 8.11 -12.15 3.00
CA GLN A 181 7.10 -12.88 3.73
C GLN A 181 6.94 -12.08 5.01
N ILE A 182 5.84 -11.32 5.15
CA ILE A 182 5.61 -10.61 6.39
C ILE A 182 5.51 -11.81 7.28
N LYS A 183 6.57 -12.05 8.06
CA LYS A 183 6.59 -13.03 9.11
C LYS A 183 5.60 -12.42 10.09
N THR A 184 4.31 -12.54 9.79
CA THR A 184 3.31 -12.68 10.82
C THR A 184 3.89 -13.73 11.73
N PRO A 185 4.13 -13.43 13.02
CA PRO A 185 4.48 -14.46 13.95
C PRO A 185 3.32 -15.46 13.92
N GLN A 186 3.49 -16.56 13.19
CA GLN A 186 2.55 -17.67 13.14
C GLN A 186 2.46 -18.37 14.50
N THR A 187 3.17 -17.89 15.52
CA THR A 187 3.20 -18.44 16.88
C THR A 187 2.17 -17.85 17.85
N GLU A 188 1.32 -16.88 17.46
CA GLU A 188 0.27 -16.37 18.38
C GLU A 188 -1.18 -16.55 17.92
N ILE A 189 -1.43 -17.01 16.70
CA ILE A 189 -2.81 -17.24 16.23
C ILE A 189 -3.34 -18.63 16.67
N GLU A 190 -2.46 -19.60 16.93
CA GLU A 190 -2.88 -20.95 17.39
C GLU A 190 -3.27 -21.02 18.87
N LYS A 191 -3.00 -19.98 19.69
CA LYS A 191 -3.45 -19.94 21.10
C LYS A 191 -4.80 -19.26 21.31
N GLY A 192 -5.37 -18.63 20.28
CA GLY A 192 -6.70 -18.01 20.33
C GLY A 192 -7.85 -18.90 19.84
N ALA A 193 -7.54 -20.03 19.18
CA ALA A 193 -8.53 -20.96 18.65
C ALA A 193 -8.92 -22.08 19.63
N ALA A 194 -8.39 -22.06 20.86
CA ALA A 194 -8.73 -23.02 21.92
C ALA A 194 -9.77 -22.47 22.93
N LEU A 195 -10.45 -21.37 22.60
CA LEU A 195 -11.56 -20.82 23.40
C LEU A 195 -12.75 -20.47 22.51
N PHE A 196 -13.19 -21.45 21.71
CA PHE A 196 -14.58 -21.60 21.28
C PHE A 196 -14.96 -23.07 21.44
#